data_AF-A0A3D4RLW0-F1
#
_entry.id   AF-A0A3D4RLW0-F1
#
_cell.length_a   1.000
_cell.length_b   1.000
_cell.length_c   1.000
_cell.angle_alpha   90.00
_cell.angle_beta   90.00
_cell.angle_gamma   90.00
#
_symmetry.space_group_name_H-M   'P 1'
#
loop_
_entity.id
_entity.type
_entity.pdbx_description
1 polymer ?
#
loop_
_entity_poly.entity_id
_entity_poly.type
_entity_poly.pdbx_seq_one_letter_code
_entity_poly.pdbx_strand_id
1 'polypeptide(L)'
;MQAVKEITTKYTLLYMDANIELSLLDAEEKEELEYIWNLIPEEDKRGMSKSDVLLVLDLMDDFLNEKGLLEEDEQTGEVTYLEGEVDETEQLEYLLNAVAEEGTLLTRVQLQLILDAEMQYGLEKGWYEDE
;
A
#
# COMPACT_ATOMS: atom_id res chain seq x y z
N MET A 1 37.22 -6.13 27.69
CA MET A 1 36.01 -6.96 27.62
C MET A 1 34.92 -6.08 27.07
N GLN A 2 34.60 -6.21 25.78
CA GLN A 2 33.69 -5.32 25.06
C GLN A 2 32.62 -6.22 24.42
N ALA A 3 31.39 -6.13 24.93
CA ALA A 3 30.24 -6.75 24.28
C ALA A 3 29.81 -5.82 23.14
N VAL A 4 30.09 -6.22 21.91
CA VAL A 4 29.49 -5.60 20.72
C VAL A 4 28.07 -6.15 20.65
N LYS A 5 27.10 -5.29 20.95
CA LYS A 5 25.68 -5.61 20.87
C LYS A 5 25.33 -5.60 19.38
N GLU A 6 25.25 -6.79 18.76
CA GLU A 6 24.66 -6.97 17.44
C GLU A 6 23.19 -6.52 17.52
N ILE A 7 22.93 -5.30 17.08
CA ILE A 7 21.59 -4.81 16.74
C ILE A 7 21.65 -4.57 15.24
N THR A 8 21.62 -5.64 14.45
CA THR A 8 21.61 -5.51 12.99
C THR A 8 21.06 -6.76 12.31
N THR A 9 20.03 -7.39 12.86
CA THR A 9 19.35 -8.49 12.16
C THR A 9 17.96 -8.75 12.75
N LYS A 10 17.06 -7.77 12.65
CA LYS A 10 15.63 -8.09 12.85
C LYS A 10 14.69 -7.37 11.87
N TYR A 11 15.07 -6.19 11.40
CA TYR A 11 14.25 -5.43 10.45
C TYR A 11 14.50 -5.78 8.98
N THR A 12 15.70 -6.25 8.62
CA THR A 12 16.05 -6.55 7.22
C THR A 12 15.46 -7.86 6.68
N LEU A 13 14.89 -8.72 7.53
CA LEU A 13 14.34 -10.02 7.12
C LEU A 13 12.81 -10.02 6.97
N LEU A 14 12.12 -8.92 7.30
CA LEU A 14 10.66 -8.81 7.11
C LEU A 14 10.28 -8.48 5.67
N TYR A 15 11.17 -7.82 4.92
CA TYR A 15 10.93 -7.39 3.53
C TYR A 15 11.41 -8.38 2.45
N MET A 16 11.83 -9.60 2.82
CA MET A 16 12.32 -10.60 1.84
C MET A 16 11.31 -11.66 1.43
N ASP A 17 10.12 -11.67 2.02
CA ASP A 17 9.00 -12.47 1.53
C ASP A 17 7.86 -11.51 1.20
N ALA A 18 7.67 -11.21 -0.08
CA ALA A 18 6.51 -10.49 -0.63
C ALA A 18 5.22 -11.33 -0.51
N ASN A 19 4.99 -11.90 0.68
CA ASN A 19 3.76 -12.49 1.15
C ASN A 19 3.41 -11.72 2.42
N ILE A 20 2.78 -10.56 2.25
CA ILE A 20 2.13 -9.89 3.38
C ILE A 20 1.18 -10.92 3.99
N GLU A 21 1.49 -11.35 5.21
CA GLU A 21 0.70 -12.37 5.88
C GLU A 21 -0.65 -11.74 6.20
N LEU A 22 -1.71 -12.14 5.47
CA LEU A 22 -3.10 -11.73 5.71
C LEU A 22 -3.55 -11.92 7.17
N SER A 23 -2.86 -12.77 7.93
CA SER A 23 -3.08 -12.97 9.37
C SER A 23 -2.64 -11.78 10.23
N LEU A 24 -1.71 -10.95 9.75
CA LEU A 24 -1.21 -9.76 10.46
C LEU A 24 -2.16 -8.57 10.33
N LEU A 25 -2.96 -8.54 9.27
CA LEU A 25 -3.92 -7.46 9.05
C LEU A 25 -4.94 -7.39 10.20
N ASP A 26 -5.28 -6.19 10.62
CA ASP A 26 -6.34 -5.94 11.58
C ASP A 26 -7.74 -6.08 10.94
N ALA A 27 -8.79 -5.62 11.62
CA ALA A 27 -10.15 -5.76 11.11
C ALA A 27 -10.47 -4.76 9.98
N GLU A 28 -9.90 -3.57 10.05
CA GLU A 28 -10.13 -2.47 9.11
C GLU A 28 -9.34 -2.68 7.82
N GLU A 29 -8.06 -3.06 7.93
CA GLU A 29 -7.21 -3.43 6.78
C GLU A 29 -7.79 -4.63 6.00
N LYS A 30 -8.38 -5.60 6.71
CA LYS A 30 -9.09 -6.72 6.07
C LYS A 30 -10.36 -6.27 5.36
N GLU A 31 -11.10 -5.33 5.94
CA GLU A 31 -12.32 -4.80 5.34
C GLU A 31 -12.01 -4.08 4.03
N GLU A 32 -11.01 -3.19 4.05
CA GLU A 32 -10.52 -2.46 2.88
C GLU A 32 -10.04 -3.40 1.78
N LEU A 33 -9.16 -4.37 2.12
CA LEU A 33 -8.66 -5.34 1.17
C LEU A 33 -9.78 -6.12 0.47
N GLU A 34 -10.79 -6.58 1.24
CA GLU A 34 -11.93 -7.27 0.66
C GLU A 34 -12.79 -6.33 -0.18
N TYR A 35 -12.97 -5.08 0.24
CA TYR A 35 -13.71 -4.07 -0.51
C TYR A 35 -13.07 -3.84 -1.89
N ILE A 36 -11.78 -3.47 -1.90
CA ILE A 36 -11.00 -3.22 -3.12
C ILE A 36 -11.02 -4.45 -4.01
N TRP A 37 -10.70 -5.63 -3.45
CA TRP A 37 -10.67 -6.87 -4.20
C TRP A 37 -12.03 -7.19 -4.85
N ASN A 38 -13.15 -6.85 -4.21
CA ASN A 38 -14.47 -7.14 -4.76
C ASN A 38 -14.93 -6.13 -5.82
N LEU A 39 -14.35 -4.94 -5.89
CA LEU A 39 -14.63 -3.96 -6.95
C LEU A 39 -13.89 -4.23 -8.25
N ILE A 40 -12.74 -4.91 -8.20
CA ILE A 40 -11.99 -5.28 -9.41
C ILE A 40 -12.82 -6.31 -10.22
N PRO A 41 -13.04 -6.12 -11.53
CA PRO A 41 -13.69 -7.10 -12.39
C PRO A 41 -12.93 -8.44 -12.45
N GLU A 42 -13.65 -9.55 -12.56
CA GLU A 42 -13.04 -10.89 -12.57
C GLU A 42 -12.09 -11.11 -13.75
N GLU A 43 -12.32 -10.50 -14.92
CA GLU A 43 -11.39 -10.55 -16.04
C GLU A 43 -10.04 -9.90 -15.73
N ASP A 44 -10.04 -8.82 -14.93
CA ASP A 44 -8.87 -8.02 -14.61
C ASP A 44 -8.09 -8.58 -13.42
N LYS A 45 -8.72 -9.40 -12.57
CA LYS A 45 -8.02 -10.16 -11.50
C LYS A 45 -7.06 -11.22 -12.03
N ARG A 46 -7.07 -11.54 -13.32
CA ARG A 46 -6.25 -12.61 -13.87
C ARG A 46 -4.76 -12.30 -13.69
N GLY A 47 -4.08 -13.16 -12.93
CA GLY A 47 -2.65 -12.98 -12.64
C GLY A 47 -2.38 -12.03 -11.48
N MET A 48 -3.42 -11.57 -10.78
CA MET A 48 -3.34 -10.84 -9.52
C MET A 48 -3.74 -11.73 -8.35
N SER A 49 -3.33 -11.31 -7.17
CA SER A 49 -3.70 -11.83 -5.86
C SER A 49 -4.01 -10.67 -4.92
N LYS A 50 -4.59 -11.00 -3.76
CA LYS A 50 -4.80 -10.01 -2.70
C LYS A 50 -3.49 -9.44 -2.15
N SER A 51 -2.41 -10.20 -2.17
CA SER A 51 -1.09 -9.71 -1.79
C SER A 51 -0.58 -8.62 -2.73
N ASP A 52 -0.96 -8.67 -4.01
CA ASP A 52 -0.63 -7.60 -4.96
C ASP A 52 -1.40 -6.31 -4.65
N VAL A 53 -2.64 -6.42 -4.16
CA VAL A 53 -3.41 -5.24 -3.70
C VAL A 53 -2.75 -4.60 -2.49
N LEU A 54 -2.38 -5.40 -1.49
CA LEU A 54 -1.70 -4.91 -0.29
C LEU A 54 -0.37 -4.24 -0.63
N LEU A 55 0.41 -4.83 -1.53
CA LEU A 55 1.65 -4.21 -2.00
C LEU A 55 1.38 -2.82 -2.60
N VAL A 56 0.31 -2.66 -3.39
CA VAL A 56 -0.02 -1.36 -3.98
C VAL A 56 -0.40 -0.35 -2.90
N LEU A 57 -1.17 -0.75 -1.88
CA LEU A 57 -1.53 0.13 -0.75
C LEU A 57 -0.28 0.55 0.04
N ASP A 58 0.62 -0.38 0.35
CA ASP A 58 1.90 -0.07 1.03
C ASP A 58 2.73 0.93 0.20
N LEU A 59 2.81 0.74 -1.12
CA LEU A 59 3.52 1.66 -2.01
C LEU A 59 2.81 3.02 -2.16
N MET A 60 1.49 3.08 -1.95
CA MET A 60 0.78 4.36 -1.88
C MET A 60 1.16 5.14 -0.63
N ASP A 61 1.27 4.47 0.52
CA ASP A 61 1.74 5.09 1.76
C ASP A 61 3.17 5.60 1.61
N ASP A 62 4.07 4.84 0.97
CA ASP A 62 5.42 5.29 0.62
C ASP A 62 5.40 6.56 -0.24
N PHE A 63 4.54 6.60 -1.27
CA PHE A 63 4.36 7.78 -2.11
C PHE A 63 3.88 8.99 -1.29
N LEU A 64 2.87 8.81 -0.44
CA LEU A 64 2.32 9.89 0.39
C LEU A 64 3.36 10.41 1.38
N ASN A 65 4.17 9.52 1.96
CA ASN A 65 5.28 9.87 2.83
C ASN A 65 6.33 10.72 2.09
N GLU A 66 6.72 10.31 0.87
CA GLU A 66 7.63 11.10 0.01
C GLU A 66 7.10 12.49 -0.34
N LYS A 67 5.77 12.64 -0.42
CA LYS A 67 5.10 13.92 -0.63
C LYS A 67 4.94 14.75 0.64
N GLY A 68 5.28 14.21 1.80
CA GLY A 68 5.03 14.83 3.10
C GLY A 68 3.53 14.93 3.41
N LEU A 69 2.74 13.99 2.88
CA LEU A 69 1.30 13.84 3.09
C LEU A 69 0.97 12.69 4.05
N LEU A 70 2.00 11.99 4.53
CA LEU A 70 1.90 10.94 5.53
C LEU A 70 3.06 11.10 6.50
N GLU A 71 2.78 10.97 7.79
CA GLU A 71 3.78 10.84 8.84
C GLU A 71 3.57 9.51 9.58
N GLU A 72 4.62 8.69 9.67
CA GLU A 72 4.62 7.45 10.45
C GLU A 72 5.44 7.65 11.74
N ASP A 73 4.86 7.29 12.90
CA ASP A 73 5.62 7.20 14.14
C ASP A 73 6.50 5.94 14.14
N GLU A 74 7.81 6.11 13.94
CA GLU A 74 8.78 5.01 13.89
C GLU A 74 8.80 4.09 15.15
N GLN A 75 8.22 4.52 16.28
CA GLN A 75 8.17 3.76 17.53
C GLN A 75 6.88 2.96 17.69
N THR A 76 5.75 3.49 17.23
CA THR A 76 4.42 2.87 17.36
C THR A 76 3.91 2.22 16.08
N GLY A 77 4.40 2.66 14.92
CA GLY A 77 3.86 2.32 13.60
C GLY A 77 2.51 3.00 13.33
N GLU A 78 2.13 4.01 14.12
CA GLU A 78 0.90 4.76 13.86
C GLU A 78 1.12 5.72 12.69
N VAL A 79 0.23 5.65 11.70
CA VAL A 79 0.24 6.49 10.50
C VAL A 79 -0.74 7.66 10.67
N THR A 80 -0.30 8.86 10.32
CA THR A 80 -1.13 10.07 10.26
C THR A 80 -1.10 10.66 8.86
N TYR A 81 -2.25 10.65 8.18
CA TYR A 81 -2.43 11.31 6.88
C TYR A 81 -2.63 12.81 7.07
N LEU A 82 -1.94 13.61 6.26
CA LEU A 82 -1.96 15.07 6.30
C LEU A 82 -2.78 15.64 5.14
N GLU A 83 -3.40 16.79 5.36
CA GLU A 83 -4.16 17.50 4.32
C GLU A 83 -3.24 17.90 3.15
N GLY A 84 -3.65 17.59 1.92
CA GLY A 84 -2.96 17.99 0.70
C GLY A 84 -3.65 17.49 -0.57
N GLU A 85 -3.11 17.91 -1.71
CA GLU A 85 -3.58 17.48 -3.03
C GLU A 85 -2.65 16.39 -3.58
N VAL A 86 -3.24 15.33 -4.13
CA VAL A 86 -2.52 14.23 -4.79
C VAL A 86 -2.73 14.34 -6.30
N ASP A 87 -1.65 14.39 -7.07
CA ASP A 87 -1.73 14.24 -8.53
C ASP A 87 -1.84 12.75 -8.86
N GLU A 88 -3.04 12.30 -9.23
CA GLU A 88 -3.33 10.91 -9.59
C GLU A 88 -2.44 10.38 -10.71
N THR A 89 -2.06 11.24 -11.67
CA THR A 89 -1.17 10.82 -12.77
C THR A 89 0.23 10.58 -12.23
N GLU A 90 0.71 11.43 -11.34
CA GLU A 90 2.02 11.25 -10.70
C GLU A 90 2.04 9.99 -9.82
N GLN A 91 1.00 9.76 -9.03
CA GLN A 91 0.87 8.58 -8.17
C GLN A 91 0.85 7.29 -9.00
N LEU A 92 0.07 7.25 -10.09
CA LEU A 92 0.04 6.09 -10.98
C LEU A 92 1.40 5.79 -11.62
N GLU A 93 2.13 6.82 -12.07
CA GLU A 93 3.47 6.64 -12.65
C GLU A 93 4.48 6.19 -11.58
N TYR A 94 4.37 6.68 -10.35
CA TYR A 94 5.18 6.20 -9.23
C TYR A 94 4.95 4.71 -9.00
N LEU A 95 3.69 4.30 -8.81
CA LEU A 95 3.31 2.91 -8.54
C LEU A 95 3.75 1.97 -9.65
N LEU A 96 3.61 2.37 -10.92
CA LEU A 96 4.07 1.58 -12.06
C LEU A 96 5.57 1.25 -12.00
N ASN A 97 6.39 2.18 -11.53
CA ASN A 97 7.82 1.95 -11.37
C ASN A 97 8.08 1.08 -10.14
N ALA A 98 7.47 1.41 -9.01
CA ALA A 98 7.68 0.72 -7.74
C ALA A 98 7.27 -0.75 -7.78
N VAL A 99 6.08 -1.07 -8.32
CA VAL A 99 5.62 -2.47 -8.41
C VAL A 99 6.47 -3.32 -9.36
N ALA A 100 7.14 -2.69 -10.33
CA ALA A 100 8.09 -3.36 -11.22
C ALA A 100 9.43 -3.65 -10.53
N GLU A 101 9.87 -2.78 -9.63
CA GLU A 101 11.07 -3.00 -8.78
C GLU A 101 10.86 -4.16 -7.80
N GLU A 102 9.63 -4.31 -7.29
CA GLU A 102 9.19 -5.44 -6.46
C GLU A 102 8.97 -6.74 -7.25
N GLY A 103 9.14 -6.71 -8.58
CA GLY A 103 9.10 -7.88 -9.44
C GLY A 103 7.69 -8.37 -9.80
N THR A 104 6.66 -7.56 -9.56
CA THR A 104 5.29 -7.88 -9.98
C THR A 104 5.09 -7.60 -11.47
N LEU A 105 4.00 -8.16 -12.02
CA LEU A 105 3.59 -7.96 -13.41
C LEU A 105 2.25 -7.22 -13.51
N LEU A 106 1.90 -6.44 -12.48
CA LEU A 106 0.69 -5.63 -12.49
C LEU A 106 0.70 -4.69 -13.67
N THR A 107 -0.42 -4.66 -14.39
CA THR A 107 -0.62 -3.75 -15.51
C THR A 107 -1.10 -2.40 -15.03
N ARG A 108 -0.92 -1.36 -15.85
CA ARG A 108 -1.50 -0.02 -15.59
C ARG A 108 -3.00 -0.07 -15.30
N VAL A 109 -3.75 -0.90 -16.03
CA VAL A 109 -5.19 -1.05 -15.83
C VAL A 109 -5.49 -1.62 -14.44
N GLN A 110 -4.75 -2.65 -14.02
CA GLN A 110 -4.94 -3.26 -12.71
C GLN A 110 -4.57 -2.29 -11.57
N LEU A 111 -3.51 -1.49 -11.73
CA LEU A 111 -3.15 -0.45 -10.77
C LEU A 111 -4.23 0.63 -10.68
N GLN A 112 -4.72 1.13 -11.82
CA GLN A 112 -5.80 2.11 -11.83
C GLN A 112 -7.05 1.56 -11.13
N LEU A 113 -7.42 0.30 -11.38
CA LEU A 113 -8.57 -0.31 -10.72
C LEU A 113 -8.40 -0.45 -9.21
N ILE A 114 -7.16 -0.65 -8.72
CA ILE A 114 -6.88 -0.65 -7.28
C ILE A 114 -7.04 0.77 -6.72
N LEU A 115 -6.42 1.77 -7.37
CA LEU A 115 -6.50 3.18 -6.97
C LEU A 115 -7.95 3.68 -6.93
N ASP A 116 -8.72 3.42 -7.98
CA ASP A 116 -10.12 3.85 -8.07
C ASP A 116 -10.97 3.22 -6.95
N ALA A 117 -10.70 1.96 -6.62
CA ALA A 117 -11.42 1.24 -5.58
C ALA A 117 -11.01 1.66 -4.16
N GLU A 118 -9.73 1.97 -3.94
CA GLU A 118 -9.22 2.55 -2.69
C GLU A 118 -9.84 3.94 -2.47
N MET A 119 -9.79 4.81 -3.49
CA MET A 119 -10.41 6.14 -3.42
C MET A 119 -11.90 6.04 -3.10
N GLN A 120 -12.63 5.12 -3.75
CA GLN A 120 -14.05 4.89 -3.45
C GLN A 120 -14.27 4.45 -1.99
N TYR A 121 -13.41 3.56 -1.46
CA TYR A 121 -13.46 3.14 -0.07
C TYR A 121 -13.20 4.33 0.88
N GLY A 122 -12.16 5.11 0.64
CA GLY A 122 -11.83 6.30 1.41
C GLY A 122 -12.94 7.36 1.41
N LEU A 123 -13.60 7.59 0.26
CA LEU A 123 -14.78 8.46 0.16
C LEU A 123 -15.95 7.93 1.01
N GLU A 124 -16.22 6.63 1.00
CA GLU A 124 -17.28 6.02 1.83
C GLU A 124 -16.98 6.12 3.34
N LYS A 125 -15.71 6.08 3.72
CA LYS A 125 -15.25 6.29 5.11
C LYS A 125 -15.19 7.76 5.52
N GLY A 126 -15.19 8.68 4.55
CA GLY A 126 -15.03 10.11 4.76
C GLY A 126 -13.58 10.51 5.04
N TRP A 127 -12.61 9.75 4.54
CA TRP A 127 -11.18 10.09 4.56
C TRP A 127 -10.83 11.10 3.47
N TYR A 128 -11.53 11.01 2.34
CA TYR A 128 -11.39 11.92 1.21
C TYR A 128 -12.65 12.77 1.07
N GLU A 129 -12.50 13.95 0.46
CA GLU A 129 -13.61 14.77 0.00
C GLU A 129 -13.66 14.71 -1.53
N ASP A 130 -14.84 14.54 -2.11
CA ASP A 130 -15.03 14.74 -3.56
C ASP A 130 -14.69 16.19 -3.91
N GLU A 131 -13.87 16.40 -4.95
CA GLU A 131 -13.60 17.74 -5.53
C GLU A 131 -14.87 18.46 -6.03
#